data_AF-A0A929DUP3-F1
#
_entry.id   AF-A0A929DUP3-F1
#
_cell.length_a   1.000
_cell.length_b   1.000
_cell.length_c   1.000
_cell.angle_alpha   90.00
_cell.angle_beta   90.00
_cell.angle_gamma   90.00
#
_symmetry.space_group_name_H-M   'P 1'
#
loop_
_entity.id
_entity.type
_entity.pdbx_description
1 polymer ?
#
loop_
_entity_poly.entity_id
_entity_poly.type
_entity_poly.pdbx_seq_one_letter_code
_entity_poly.pdbx_strand_id
1 'polypeptide(L)' 'IVVDRGGRKMFETTDPNEGWDGRFQGGSFVDEAVYVYYIEYTDYTGLFMTYTGNVTVLYP' A
#
# COMPACT_ATOMS: atom_id res chain seq x y z
N ILE A 1 -4.47 -0.75 1.37
CA ILE A 1 -4.39 0.45 0.49
C ILE A 1 -2.99 1.06 0.61
N VAL A 2 -2.44 1.57 -0.50
CA VAL A 2 -1.21 2.40 -0.50
C VAL A 2 -1.52 3.75 -1.14
N VAL A 3 -1.05 4.84 -0.54
CA VAL A 3 -1.24 6.22 -0.99
C VAL A 3 0.08 6.97 -1.11
N ASP A 4 0.15 7.94 -2.00
CA ASP A 4 1.24 8.92 -2.03
C ASP A 4 1.04 10.03 -0.98
N ARG A 5 2.04 10.92 -0.86
CA ARG A 5 1.99 12.06 0.09
C ARG A 5 0.82 13.02 -0.16
N GLY A 6 0.27 13.05 -1.36
CA GLY A 6 -0.89 13.85 -1.73
C GLY A 6 -2.22 13.16 -1.44
N GLY A 7 -2.21 11.95 -0.87
CA GLY A 7 -3.41 11.16 -0.61
C GLY A 7 -3.98 10.48 -1.86
N ARG A 8 -3.27 10.51 -3.00
CA ARG A 8 -3.70 9.77 -4.18
C ARG A 8 -3.47 8.28 -3.93
N LYS A 9 -4.51 7.49 -4.17
CA LYS A 9 -4.48 6.03 -4.06
C LYS A 9 -3.61 5.43 -5.16
N MET A 10 -2.54 4.75 -4.77
CA MET A 10 -1.59 4.11 -5.68
C MET A 10 -1.94 2.64 -5.93
N PHE A 11 -2.43 1.96 -4.89
CA PHE A 11 -2.78 0.54 -4.93
C PHE A 11 -3.83 0.21 -3.86
N GLU A 12 -4.69 -0.77 -4.15
CA GLU A 12 -5.68 -1.31 -3.22
C GLU A 12 -6.01 -2.73 -3.62
N THR A 13 -6.07 -3.61 -2.62
CA THR A 13 -6.50 -5.00 -2.76
C THR A 13 -7.15 -5.44 -1.45
N THR A 14 -7.94 -6.50 -1.54
CA THR A 14 -8.47 -7.26 -0.41
C THR A 14 -7.87 -8.67 -0.34
N ASP A 15 -7.02 -9.07 -1.30
CA ASP A 15 -6.28 -10.33 -1.25
C ASP A 15 -5.00 -10.12 -0.43
N PRO A 16 -4.83 -10.80 0.71
CA PRO A 16 -3.62 -10.68 1.53
C PRO A 16 -2.35 -11.22 0.83
N ASN A 17 -2.48 -11.97 -0.26
CA ASN A 17 -1.35 -12.48 -1.05
C ASN A 17 -0.94 -11.53 -2.19
N GLU A 18 -1.72 -10.49 -2.45
CA GLU A 18 -1.42 -9.50 -3.47
C GLU A 18 -0.72 -8.29 -2.84
N GLY A 19 0.51 -8.02 -3.26
CA GLY A 19 1.32 -6.90 -2.79
C GLY A 19 1.45 -5.80 -3.83
N TRP A 20 1.72 -4.56 -3.38
CA TRP A 20 2.07 -3.49 -4.29
C TRP A 20 3.51 -3.67 -4.82
N ASP A 21 3.67 -3.68 -6.12
CA ASP A 21 4.95 -3.89 -6.81
C ASP A 21 5.68 -2.58 -7.18
N GLY A 22 5.18 -1.43 -6.70
CA GLY A 22 5.75 -0.12 -7.01
C GLY A 22 5.25 0.49 -8.33
N ARG A 23 4.23 -0.08 -8.98
CA ARG A 23 3.62 0.50 -10.19
C ARG A 23 2.34 1.26 -9.89
N PHE A 24 2.10 2.32 -10.64
CA PHE A 24 0.79 3.00 -10.67
C PHE A 24 -0.10 2.42 -11.76
N GLN A 25 -1.37 2.82 -11.76
CA GLN A 25 -2.34 2.48 -12.80
C GLN A 25 -1.73 2.66 -14.20
N GLY A 26 -1.83 1.63 -15.05
CA GLY A 26 -1.20 1.59 -16.37
C GLY A 26 0.20 0.94 -16.39
N GLY A 27 0.71 0.50 -15.24
CA GLY A 27 1.91 -0.33 -15.15
C GLY A 27 3.23 0.45 -15.14
N SER A 28 3.23 1.77 -15.17
CA SER A 28 4.45 2.58 -15.00
C SER A 28 4.90 2.54 -13.54
N PHE A 29 6.22 2.46 -13.32
CA PHE A 29 6.78 2.61 -11.99
C PHE A 29 6.54 4.03 -11.45
N VAL A 30 6.40 4.14 -10.12
CA VAL A 30 6.19 5.43 -9.44
C VAL A 30 7.51 6.18 -9.19
N ASP A 31 7.44 7.44 -8.78
CA ASP A 31 8.64 8.20 -8.44
C ASP A 31 9.31 7.68 -7.14
N GLU A 32 10.60 7.97 -6.96
CA GLU A 32 11.26 7.76 -5.67
C GLU A 32 10.64 8.66 -4.62
N ALA A 33 9.95 8.04 -3.66
CA ALA A 33 9.27 8.76 -2.60
C ALA A 33 8.95 7.83 -1.43
N VAL A 34 8.42 8.44 -0.38
CA VAL A 34 7.78 7.72 0.72
C VAL A 34 6.28 7.71 0.46
N TYR A 35 5.72 6.51 0.47
CA TYR A 35 4.31 6.19 0.37
C TYR A 35 3.81 5.68 1.73
N VAL A 36 2.52 5.78 1.98
CA VAL A 36 1.88 5.30 3.21
C VAL A 36 1.00 4.10 2.89
N TYR A 37 1.17 3.01 3.62
CA TYR A 37 0.25 1.88 3.56
C TYR A 37 -0.73 1.90 4.73
N TYR A 38 -1.92 1.40 4.48
CA TYR A 38 -2.99 1.23 5.45
C TYR A 38 -3.67 -0.12 5.21
N ILE A 39 -3.74 -0.95 6.25
CA ILE A 39 -4.33 -2.28 6.24
C ILE A 39 -5.35 -2.37 7.36
N GLU A 40 -6.54 -2.83 7.03
CA GLU A 40 -7.58 -3.20 7.98
C GLU A 40 -7.93 -4.66 7.78
N TYR A 41 -8.03 -5.42 8.86
CA TYR A 41 -8.51 -6.80 8.79
C TYR A 41 -9.15 -7.21 10.12
N THR A 42 -9.98 -8.24 10.03
CA THR A 42 -10.46 -8.99 11.19
C THR A 42 -9.67 -10.28 11.29
N ASP A 43 -9.06 -10.53 12.43
CA ASP A 43 -8.28 -11.75 12.64
C ASP A 43 -9.19 -12.99 12.85
N TYR A 44 -8.57 -14.16 13.01
CA TYR A 44 -9.29 -15.42 13.22
C TYR A 44 -10.06 -15.47 14.55
N THR A 45 -9.80 -14.54 15.48
CA THR A 45 -10.53 -14.41 16.75
C THR A 45 -11.75 -13.49 16.64
N GLY A 46 -11.92 -12.80 15.51
CA GLY A 46 -12.96 -11.80 15.32
C GLY A 46 -12.54 -10.39 15.75
N LEU A 47 -11.27 -10.16 16.10
CA LEU A 47 -10.78 -8.86 16.50
C LEU A 47 -10.45 -8.02 15.27
N PHE A 48 -11.04 -6.82 15.21
CA PHE A 48 -10.72 -5.83 14.18
C PHE A 48 -9.40 -5.13 14.50
N MET A 49 -8.51 -5.07 13.52
CA MET A 49 -7.16 -4.54 13.65
C MET A 49 -6.84 -3.59 12.50
N THR A 50 -5.95 -2.64 12.78
CA THR A 50 -5.46 -1.66 11.81
C THR A 50 -3.94 -1.57 11.87
N TYR A 51 -3.30 -1.60 10.70
CA TYR A 51 -1.86 -1.42 10.55
C TYR A 51 -1.57 -0.31 9.55
N THR A 52 -0.63 0.55 9.90
CA THR A 52 -0.16 1.65 9.05
C THR A 52 1.35 1.74 9.12
N GLY A 53 1.96 2.23 8.05
CA GLY A 53 3.39 2.44 7.98
C GLY A 53 3.83 3.04 6.65
N ASN A 54 5.13 3.12 6.47
CA ASN A 54 5.75 3.77 5.33
C ASN A 54 6.38 2.75 4.38
N VAL A 55 6.22 2.96 3.08
CA VAL A 55 6.94 2.27 2.01
C VAL A 55 7.86 3.28 1.35
N THR A 56 9.17 3.03 1.34
CA THR A 56 10.14 3.90 0.66
C THR A 56 10.56 3.25 -0.64
N VAL A 57 10.30 3.93 -1.76
CA VAL A 57 10.73 3.51 -3.10
C VAL A 57 12.02 4.24 -3.44
N LEU A 58 13.03 3.48 -3.88
CA LEU A 58 14.35 3.96 -4.27
C LEU A 58 14.75 3.28 -5.58
N TYR A 59 15.43 4.01 -6.46
CA TYR A 59 16.08 3.51 -7.67
C TYR A 59 17.61 3.50 -7.48
N PRO A 60 18.30 2.53 -8.10
CA PRO A 60 19.76 2.49 -8.15
C PRO A 60 20.37 3.54 -9.09
#